data_AF-A0A9D7VPE3-F1
#
_entry.id   AF-A0A9D7VPE3-F1
#
_cell.length_a   1.000
_cell.length_b   1.000
_cell.length_c   1.000
_cell.angle_alpha   90.00
_cell.angle_beta   90.00
_cell.angle_gamma   90.00
#
_symmetry.space_group_name_H-M   'P 1'
#
loop_
_entity.id
_entity.type
_entity.pdbx_description
1 polymer ?
#
loop_
_entity_poly.entity_id
_entity_poly.type
_entity_poly.pdbx_seq_one_letter_code
_entity_poly.pdbx_strand_id
1 'polypeptide(L)'
;MSPPSAFTARRCFTARPHQDCLTHRQLGDGRAMADRLGIAVVNDFRSADMAAGGKGAPLSAIYHAALLKPDRRGSVDRRAQSRRCHNITFVDADGRPLAFDTGPPMRR
;
A
#
# COMPACT_ATOMS: atom_id res chain seq x y z
N MET A 1 -11.92 17.32 -31.07
CA MET A 1 -13.18 16.79 -30.50
C MET A 1 -12.99 15.29 -30.28
N SER A 2 -12.96 14.87 -29.01
CA SER A 2 -12.95 13.50 -28.45
C SER A 2 -11.79 12.53 -28.77
N PRO A 3 -11.43 11.65 -27.82
CA PRO A 3 -10.03 11.36 -27.44
C PRO A 3 -9.47 10.04 -28.02
N PRO A 4 -8.15 9.82 -27.98
CA PRO A 4 -7.58 8.52 -28.30
C PRO A 4 -7.91 7.47 -27.24
N SER A 5 -8.15 6.28 -27.77
CA SER A 5 -8.52 5.01 -27.15
C SER A 5 -7.65 4.62 -25.94
N ALA A 6 -8.34 3.99 -24.98
CA ALA A 6 -7.80 3.45 -23.75
C ALA A 6 -6.56 2.57 -23.95
N PHE A 7 -5.46 2.94 -23.28
CA PHE A 7 -4.33 2.04 -23.03
C PHE A 7 -4.82 0.88 -22.15
N THR A 8 -5.09 -0.25 -22.79
CA THR A 8 -5.36 -1.52 -22.09
C THR A 8 -4.03 -2.11 -21.65
N ALA A 9 -3.62 -1.87 -20.40
CA ALA A 9 -2.55 -2.65 -19.77
C ALA A 9 -3.11 -4.02 -19.38
N ARG A 10 -2.96 -4.98 -20.28
CA ARG A 10 -3.37 -6.39 -20.12
C ARG A 10 -2.26 -7.15 -19.37
N ARG A 11 -2.68 -7.99 -18.41
CA ARG A 11 -1.96 -9.10 -17.74
C ARG A 11 -0.90 -8.75 -16.67
N CYS A 12 -1.30 -8.89 -15.40
CA CYS A 12 -0.41 -9.45 -14.38
C CYS A 12 -0.80 -10.93 -14.24
N PHE A 13 -0.12 -11.82 -14.95
CA PHE A 13 -0.17 -13.26 -14.69
C PHE A 13 0.77 -13.54 -13.51
N THR A 14 0.29 -14.30 -12.53
CA THR A 14 1.11 -14.98 -11.54
C THR A 14 2.11 -15.90 -12.25
N ALA A 15 3.39 -15.56 -12.23
CA ALA A 15 4.47 -16.40 -12.73
C ALA A 15 5.58 -16.49 -11.67
N ARG A 16 5.61 -17.63 -10.97
CA ARG A 16 6.70 -18.21 -10.14
C ARG A 16 7.25 -17.37 -8.96
N PRO A 17 7.52 -17.96 -7.78
CA PRO A 17 8.22 -17.25 -6.72
C PRO A 17 9.70 -17.14 -7.10
N HIS A 18 10.08 -16.06 -7.78
CA HIS A 18 11.49 -15.67 -7.90
C HIS A 18 11.86 -15.00 -6.58
N GLN A 19 12.45 -15.77 -5.66
CA GLN A 19 12.86 -15.25 -4.34
C GLN A 19 14.01 -14.22 -4.43
N ASP A 20 14.60 -14.00 -5.62
CA ASP A 20 15.75 -13.10 -5.77
C ASP A 20 15.46 -11.71 -6.37
N CYS A 21 14.19 -11.31 -6.56
CA CYS A 21 13.87 -9.98 -7.11
C CYS A 21 12.95 -9.19 -6.18
N LEU A 22 13.53 -8.63 -5.11
CA LEU A 22 12.90 -7.69 -4.18
C LEU A 22 12.67 -6.30 -4.80
N THR A 23 12.35 -6.22 -6.08
CA THR A 23 12.21 -4.92 -6.76
C THR A 23 10.78 -4.42 -6.64
N HIS A 24 10.61 -3.33 -5.89
CA HIS A 24 9.38 -2.57 -5.81
C HIS A 24 9.55 -1.26 -6.58
N ARG A 25 8.59 -0.91 -7.45
CA ARG A 25 8.67 0.30 -8.28
C ARG A 25 7.38 1.12 -8.18
N GLN A 26 7.48 2.32 -7.62
CA GLN A 26 6.44 3.34 -7.71
C GLN A 26 6.68 4.18 -8.97
N LEU A 27 5.62 4.41 -9.73
CA LEU A 27 5.68 5.32 -10.88
C LEU A 27 5.37 6.75 -10.42
N GLY A 28 5.97 7.72 -11.11
CA GLY A 28 5.79 9.15 -10.86
C GLY A 28 7.05 9.79 -10.28
N ASP A 29 7.36 10.98 -10.78
CA ASP A 29 8.44 11.83 -10.26
C ASP A 29 7.85 12.88 -9.33
N GLY A 30 8.12 12.75 -8.04
CA GLY A 30 7.61 13.67 -7.03
C GLY A 30 8.22 15.06 -7.15
N ARG A 31 9.46 15.18 -7.63
CA ARG A 31 10.12 16.47 -7.82
C ARG A 31 9.49 17.22 -8.97
N ALA A 32 9.36 16.57 -10.13
CA ALA A 32 8.68 17.15 -11.27
C ALA A 32 7.22 17.52 -10.95
N MET A 33 6.53 16.73 -10.11
CA MET A 33 5.18 17.04 -9.63
C MET A 33 5.16 18.27 -8.73
N ALA A 34 6.10 18.39 -7.77
CA ALA A 34 6.20 19.55 -6.90
C ALA A 34 6.48 20.84 -7.69
N ASP A 35 7.44 20.79 -8.63
CA ASP A 35 7.81 21.92 -9.47
C ASP A 35 6.62 22.37 -10.35
N ARG A 36 5.79 21.43 -10.82
CA ARG A 36 4.62 21.73 -11.65
C ARG A 36 3.41 22.25 -10.87
N LEU A 37 3.22 21.81 -9.63
CA LEU A 37 2.06 22.20 -8.81
C LEU A 37 2.35 23.40 -7.89
N GLY A 38 3.63 23.75 -7.68
CA GLY A 38 4.03 24.81 -6.76
C GLY A 38 3.74 24.49 -5.29
N ILE A 39 3.54 23.22 -4.96
CA ILE A 39 3.28 22.75 -3.59
C ILE A 39 4.24 21.62 -3.23
N ALA A 40 4.49 21.44 -1.93
CA ALA A 40 5.28 20.32 -1.44
C ALA A 40 4.60 18.98 -1.78
N VAL A 41 5.38 18.05 -2.33
CA VAL A 41 4.93 16.68 -2.65
C VAL A 41 5.77 15.70 -1.84
N VAL A 42 5.09 14.80 -1.13
CA VAL A 42 5.73 13.65 -0.47
C VAL A 42 5.45 12.41 -1.31
N ASN A 43 6.52 11.70 -1.70
CA ASN A 43 6.44 10.49 -2.53
C ASN A 43 7.36 9.39 -1.97
N ASP A 44 7.40 8.24 -2.66
CA ASP A 44 8.31 7.12 -2.34
C ASP A 44 8.21 6.57 -0.90
N PHE A 45 6.98 6.34 -0.43
CA PHE A 45 6.71 5.85 0.92
C PHE A 45 7.23 4.44 1.22
N ARG A 46 7.73 3.70 0.22
CA ARG A 46 8.00 2.25 0.35
C ARG A 46 9.47 1.89 0.27
N SER A 47 10.31 2.69 -0.37
CA SER A 47 11.71 2.33 -0.60
C SER A 47 12.51 2.19 0.70
N ALA A 48 12.27 3.04 1.69
CA ALA A 48 12.95 2.96 2.98
C ALA A 48 12.62 1.66 3.74
N ASP A 49 11.34 1.25 3.77
CA ASP A 49 10.93 0.00 4.41
C ASP A 49 11.55 -1.21 3.71
N MET A 50 11.52 -1.24 2.37
CA MET A 50 12.15 -2.30 1.57
C MET A 50 13.67 -2.37 1.80
N ALA A 51 14.36 -1.23 1.88
CA ALA A 51 15.79 -1.17 2.14
C ALA A 51 16.16 -1.68 3.54
N ALA A 52 15.26 -1.55 4.51
CA ALA A 52 15.39 -2.11 5.85
C ALA A 52 15.01 -3.61 5.93
N GLY A 53 14.69 -4.25 4.80
CA GLY A 53 14.25 -5.66 4.73
C GLY A 53 12.76 -5.89 4.98
N GLY A 54 11.97 -4.81 5.06
CA GLY A 54 10.52 -4.84 5.10
C GLY A 54 9.88 -5.21 3.76
N LYS A 55 8.54 -5.32 3.75
CA LYS A 55 7.75 -5.69 2.55
C LYS A 55 7.26 -4.48 1.74
N GLY A 56 7.49 -3.26 2.23
CA GLY A 56 6.96 -2.02 1.68
C GLY A 56 5.45 -1.88 1.81
N ALA A 57 4.77 -2.78 2.53
CA ALA A 57 3.31 -2.90 2.57
C ALA A 57 2.82 -3.66 3.83
N PRO A 58 1.57 -3.43 4.29
CA PRO A 58 0.65 -2.38 3.87
C PRO A 58 0.89 -1.05 4.63
N LEU A 59 0.99 0.07 3.89
CA LEU A 59 1.20 1.40 4.50
C LEU A 59 0.02 1.88 5.37
N SER A 60 -1.18 1.35 5.13
CA SER A 60 -2.37 1.66 5.91
C SER A 60 -2.25 1.27 7.39
N ALA A 61 -1.35 0.34 7.72
CA ALA A 61 -1.16 -0.13 9.09
C ALA A 61 -0.74 1.00 10.05
N ILE A 62 0.18 1.87 9.60
CA ILE A 62 0.65 3.01 10.39
C ILE A 62 -0.50 4.00 10.63
N TYR A 63 -1.29 4.27 9.58
CA TYR A 63 -2.45 5.15 9.68
C TYR A 63 -3.54 4.58 10.60
N HIS A 64 -3.83 3.28 10.51
CA HIS A 64 -4.78 2.61 11.42
C HIS A 64 -4.33 2.66 12.86
N ALA A 65 -3.05 2.38 13.13
CA ALA A 65 -2.49 2.47 14.48
C ALA A 65 -2.59 3.89 15.05
N ALA A 66 -2.31 4.91 14.24
CA ALA A 66 -2.43 6.31 14.65
C ALA A 66 -3.89 6.72 14.96
N LEU A 67 -4.88 6.16 14.26
CA LEU A 67 -6.30 6.44 14.50
C LEU A 67 -6.94 5.62 15.61
N LEU A 68 -6.33 4.50 16.00
CA LEU A 68 -6.93 3.59 16.97
C LEU A 68 -6.84 4.21 18.37
N LYS A 69 -8.01 4.42 18.99
CA LYS A 69 -8.06 4.92 20.36
C LYS A 69 -7.39 3.92 21.33
N PRO A 70 -6.75 4.38 22.42
CA PRO A 70 -6.04 3.50 23.35
C PRO A 70 -6.91 2.37 23.94
N ASP A 71 -8.19 2.65 24.20
CA ASP A 71 -9.18 1.68 24.72
C ASP A 71 -9.59 0.62 23.68
N ARG A 72 -9.20 0.79 22.43
CA ARG A 72 -9.49 -0.13 21.31
C ARG A 72 -8.25 -0.95 20.92
N ARG A 73 -7.14 -0.83 21.65
CA ARG A 73 -5.95 -1.67 21.46
C ARG A 73 -6.27 -3.13 21.77
N GLY A 74 -5.58 -4.05 21.09
CA GLY A 74 -5.93 -5.49 21.10
C GLY A 74 -7.10 -5.85 20.18
N SER A 75 -7.53 -4.95 19.29
CA SER A 75 -8.61 -5.21 18.32
C SER A 75 -8.09 -5.28 16.88
N VAL A 76 -8.86 -5.94 16.02
CA VAL A 76 -8.60 -6.03 14.58
C VAL A 76 -9.35 -4.90 13.88
N ASP A 77 -8.63 -3.98 13.24
CA ASP A 77 -9.24 -2.99 12.35
C ASP A 77 -9.32 -3.56 10.92
N ARG A 78 -10.55 -3.75 10.45
CA ARG A 78 -10.86 -4.23 9.09
C ARG A 78 -11.47 -3.09 8.29
N ARG A 79 -10.62 -2.27 7.67
CA ARG A 79 -11.07 -1.24 6.73
C ARG A 79 -11.04 -1.77 5.30
N ALA A 80 -12.12 -1.54 4.55
CA ALA A 80 -12.20 -1.93 3.14
C ALA A 80 -11.30 -1.02 2.29
N GLN A 81 -10.11 -1.50 1.94
CA GLN A 81 -9.04 -0.66 1.41
C GLN A 81 -8.86 -0.70 -0.12
N SER A 82 -9.38 -1.71 -0.84
CA SER A 82 -9.53 -1.64 -2.30
C SER A 82 -10.41 -2.78 -2.86
N ARG A 83 -10.84 -2.67 -4.12
CA ARG A 83 -11.53 -3.75 -4.87
C ARG A 83 -10.59 -4.88 -5.35
N ARG A 84 -9.27 -4.73 -5.21
CA ARG A 84 -8.27 -5.68 -5.73
C ARG A 84 -7.60 -6.52 -4.64
N CYS A 85 -7.23 -5.89 -3.53
CA CYS A 85 -6.65 -6.55 -2.36
C CYS A 85 -7.25 -5.94 -1.09
N HIS A 86 -7.55 -6.78 -0.12
CA HIS A 86 -7.83 -6.34 1.24
C HIS A 86 -6.56 -6.47 2.08
N ASN A 87 -6.36 -5.53 3.00
CA ASN A 87 -5.40 -5.64 4.07
C ASN A 87 -6.13 -5.63 5.41
N ILE A 88 -5.54 -6.28 6.40
CA ILE A 88 -6.00 -6.24 7.79
C ILE A 88 -4.86 -5.66 8.63
N THR A 89 -5.22 -4.84 9.62
CA THR A 89 -4.30 -4.38 10.65
C THR A 89 -4.83 -4.80 12.00
N PHE A 90 -4.03 -5.56 12.73
CA PHE A 90 -4.19 -5.77 14.16
C PHE A 90 -3.24 -4.83 14.89
N VAL A 91 -3.68 -4.24 16.00
CA VAL A 91 -2.82 -3.41 16.86
C VAL A 91 -2.86 -4.03 18.24
N ASP A 92 -1.69 -4.41 18.77
CA ASP A 92 -1.60 -5.02 20.10
C ASP A 92 -1.86 -4.00 21.23
N ALA A 93 -1.84 -4.48 22.48
CA ALA A 93 -2.02 -3.64 23.67
C ALA A 93 -0.95 -2.53 23.80
N ASP A 94 0.26 -2.78 23.31
CA ASP A 94 1.36 -1.82 23.31
C ASP A 94 1.25 -0.79 22.17
N GLY A 95 0.31 -0.99 21.25
CA GLY A 95 0.07 -0.11 20.11
C GLY A 95 0.90 -0.47 18.88
N ARG A 96 1.52 -1.66 18.86
CA ARG A 96 2.33 -2.12 17.74
C ARG A 96 1.43 -2.74 16.67
N PRO A 97 1.51 -2.29 15.41
CA PRO A 97 0.71 -2.85 14.34
C PRO A 97 1.32 -4.15 13.80
N LEU A 98 0.46 -5.14 13.58
CA LEU A 98 0.69 -6.29 12.71
C LEU A 98 -0.26 -6.19 11.53
N ALA A 99 0.25 -6.25 10.30
CA ALA A 99 -0.60 -6.13 9.12
C ALA A 99 -0.12 -6.98 7.95
N PHE A 100 -1.09 -7.44 7.15
CA PHE A 100 -0.83 -8.24 5.96
C PHE A 100 -1.96 -8.12 4.96
N ASP A 101 -1.65 -8.37 3.69
CA ASP A 101 -2.63 -8.51 2.63
C ASP A 101 -3.33 -9.86 2.74
N THR A 102 -4.65 -9.88 2.64
CA THR A 102 -5.48 -11.09 2.73
C THR A 102 -5.85 -11.68 1.36
N GLY A 103 -5.36 -11.09 0.28
CA GLY A 103 -5.68 -11.49 -1.10
C GLY A 103 -6.92 -10.80 -1.68
N PRO A 104 -7.40 -11.24 -2.87
CA PRO A 104 -8.52 -10.62 -3.55
C PRO A 104 -9.83 -10.74 -2.76
N PRO A 105 -10.76 -9.77 -2.89
CA PRO A 105 -12.09 -9.91 -2.33
C PRO A 105 -12.73 -11.22 -2.82
N MET A 106 -13.39 -11.93 -1.90
CA MET A 106 -14.33 -12.99 -2.29
C MET A 106 -15.36 -12.37 -3.25
N ARG A 107 -15.44 -12.89 -4.47
CA ARG A 107 -16.54 -12.56 -5.38
C ARG A 107 -17.84 -12.99 -4.69
N ARG A 108 -18.73 -12.05 -4.41
CA ARG A 108 -20.14 -12.37 -4.19
C ARG A 108 -20.80 -12.60 -5.54
#